data_AF-A0A952PB59-F1
#
_entry.id   AF-A0A952PB59-F1
#
_cell.length_a   1.000
_cell.length_b   1.000
_cell.length_c   1.000
_cell.angle_alpha   90.00
_cell.angle_beta   90.00
_cell.angle_gamma   90.00
#
_symmetry.space_group_name_H-M   'P 1'
#
loop_
_entity.id
_entity.type
_entity.pdbx_description
1 polymer ?
#
loop_
_entity_poly.entity_id
_entity_poly.type
_entity_poly.pdbx_seq_one_letter_code
_entity_poly.pdbx_strand_id
1 'polypeptide(L)'
;MANEMNTRNFADFVPDYSEPDPYEYRVGFLRRLAAYIIDYVLISLLITIAIFATGQADELMDASMNIWKTFNKQELMDVALGVVPIAGVITLLYFSSELFLGASLGKLLLSIRIGSDDRYPAPFTKLFARYILKNIGVVFALIGSAVSILVIDLAGDFLQFVIYIGFLFTIGRRSQGFHDMLSATAVYYTNELIDNNNINQE
;
A
#
# COMPACT_ATOMS: atom_id res chain seq x y z
N MET A 1 12.37 7.85 64.51
CA MET A 1 13.26 7.90 63.34
C MET A 1 13.26 6.58 62.54
N ALA A 2 12.13 5.89 62.41
CA ALA A 2 12.08 4.57 61.75
C ALA A 2 10.81 4.39 60.90
N ASN A 3 10.33 5.44 60.23
CA ASN A 3 9.10 5.35 59.44
C ASN A 3 9.15 6.04 58.07
N GLU A 4 10.34 6.45 57.61
CA GLU A 4 10.51 7.17 56.33
C GLU A 4 11.33 6.38 55.29
N MET A 5 11.74 5.14 55.59
CA MET A 5 12.66 4.37 54.73
C MET A 5 11.99 3.36 53.78
N ASN A 6 10.66 3.34 53.64
CA ASN A 6 9.96 2.32 52.85
C ASN A 6 8.90 2.86 51.87
N THR A 7 9.04 4.12 51.45
CA THR A 7 8.19 4.74 50.40
C THR A 7 8.96 5.07 49.13
N ARG A 8 10.21 4.57 48.99
CA ARG A 8 10.88 4.57 47.70
C ARG A 8 10.26 3.50 46.80
N ASN A 9 9.60 4.00 45.77
CA ASN A 9 9.49 3.39 44.45
C ASN A 9 8.26 2.53 44.13
N PHE A 10 7.12 2.69 44.80
CA PHE A 10 5.87 2.22 44.19
C PHE A 10 5.56 2.98 42.89
N ALA A 11 5.90 4.26 42.81
CA ALA A 11 5.71 5.08 41.60
C ALA A 11 6.53 4.57 40.40
N ASP A 12 7.75 4.05 40.62
CA ASP A 12 8.60 3.51 39.55
C ASP A 12 8.09 2.17 38.98
N PHE A 13 7.22 1.46 39.70
CA PHE A 13 6.60 0.21 39.23
C PHE A 13 5.25 0.42 38.53
N VAL A 14 4.68 1.63 38.60
CA VAL A 14 3.48 1.95 37.82
C VAL A 14 3.96 2.40 36.45
N PRO A 15 3.59 1.71 35.36
CA PRO A 15 3.87 2.19 34.02
C PRO A 15 3.36 3.63 33.89
N ASP A 16 4.19 4.53 33.37
CA ASP A 16 3.77 5.90 33.15
C ASP A 16 2.75 5.91 32.00
N TYR A 17 1.47 5.98 32.36
CA TYR A 17 0.37 6.11 31.41
C TYR A 17 0.11 7.57 31.01
N SER A 18 0.96 8.52 31.42
CA SER A 18 0.78 9.93 31.09
C SER A 18 1.13 10.24 29.63
N GLU A 19 1.98 9.44 28.99
CA GLU A 19 2.28 9.55 27.56
C GLU A 19 1.44 8.54 26.75
N PRO A 20 0.51 9.01 25.89
CA PRO A 20 -0.26 8.11 25.04
C PRO A 20 0.69 7.37 24.08
N ASP A 21 0.51 6.06 23.94
CA ASP A 21 1.40 5.23 23.11
C ASP A 21 1.40 5.81 21.67
N PRO A 22 2.58 6.13 21.09
CA PRO A 22 2.67 6.71 19.76
C PRO A 22 1.93 5.88 18.70
N TYR A 23 1.77 4.58 18.92
CA TYR A 23 1.13 3.63 18.02
C TYR A 23 -0.40 3.59 18.08
N GLU A 24 -1.05 4.14 19.11
CA GLU A 24 -2.52 4.04 19.29
C GLU A 24 -3.33 4.71 18.17
N TYR A 25 -2.75 5.71 17.54
CA TYR A 25 -3.39 6.55 16.52
C TYR A 25 -3.21 5.97 15.11
N ARG A 26 -2.50 4.84 15.01
CA ARG A 26 -2.26 4.15 13.75
C ARG A 26 -3.44 3.25 13.43
N VAL A 27 -3.95 3.40 12.21
CA VAL A 27 -5.03 2.57 11.69
C VAL A 27 -4.58 1.12 11.61
N GLY A 28 -5.37 0.20 12.18
CA GLY A 28 -5.11 -1.24 12.14
C GLY A 28 -5.32 -1.90 10.77
N PHE A 29 -5.06 -3.21 10.71
CA PHE A 29 -5.08 -4.01 9.48
C PHE A 29 -6.41 -3.95 8.71
N LEU A 30 -7.54 -4.22 9.37
CA LEU A 30 -8.82 -4.44 8.67
C LEU A 30 -9.28 -3.25 7.83
N ARG A 31 -9.08 -2.02 8.34
CA ARG A 31 -9.47 -0.82 7.61
C ARG A 31 -8.55 -0.55 6.41
N ARG A 32 -7.26 -0.89 6.53
CA ARG A 32 -6.32 -0.85 5.39
C ARG A 32 -6.67 -1.89 4.34
N LEU A 33 -7.06 -3.10 4.78
CA LEU A 33 -7.53 -4.15 3.88
C LEU A 33 -8.81 -3.71 3.15
N ALA A 34 -9.77 -3.12 3.86
CA ALA A 34 -10.98 -2.59 3.26
C ALA A 34 -10.68 -1.49 2.22
N ALA A 35 -9.75 -0.56 2.52
CA ALA A 35 -9.30 0.43 1.55
C ALA A 35 -8.70 -0.23 0.30
N TYR A 36 -7.86 -1.26 0.49
CA TYR A 36 -7.25 -2.00 -0.61
C TYR A 36 -8.29 -2.75 -1.46
N ILE A 37 -9.31 -3.33 -0.86
CA ILE A 37 -10.42 -3.98 -1.58
C ILE A 37 -11.18 -2.96 -2.44
N ILE A 38 -11.48 -1.78 -1.88
CA ILE A 38 -12.14 -0.71 -2.63
C ILE A 38 -11.26 -0.27 -3.81
N ASP A 39 -9.97 -0.03 -3.56
CA ASP A 39 -9.01 0.34 -4.61
C ASP A 39 -8.95 -0.75 -5.70
N TYR A 40 -8.91 -2.04 -5.31
CA TYR A 40 -8.88 -3.16 -6.25
C TYR A 40 -10.11 -3.20 -7.16
N VAL A 41 -11.31 -3.00 -6.61
CA VAL A 41 -12.54 -2.94 -7.41
C VAL A 41 -12.48 -1.78 -8.39
N LEU A 42 -12.09 -0.58 -7.94
CA LEU A 42 -11.99 0.59 -8.81
C LEU A 42 -10.97 0.41 -9.93
N ILE A 43 -9.79 -0.12 -9.62
CA ILE A 43 -8.75 -0.41 -10.61
C ILE A 43 -9.23 -1.46 -11.61
N SER A 44 -9.84 -2.55 -11.14
CA SER A 44 -10.35 -3.61 -12.03
C SER A 44 -11.39 -3.09 -13.02
N LEU A 45 -12.24 -2.15 -12.59
CA LEU A 45 -13.21 -1.49 -13.44
C LEU A 45 -12.53 -0.61 -14.49
N LEU A 46 -11.52 0.18 -14.10
CA LEU A 46 -10.74 0.99 -15.02
C LEU A 46 -9.97 0.15 -16.05
N ILE A 47 -9.35 -0.94 -15.63
CA ILE A 47 -8.64 -1.87 -16.51
C ILE A 47 -9.63 -2.50 -17.51
N THR A 48 -10.79 -2.96 -17.02
CA THR A 48 -11.83 -3.54 -17.89
C THR A 48 -12.26 -2.53 -18.95
N ILE A 49 -12.59 -1.29 -18.56
CA ILE A 49 -12.96 -0.23 -19.49
C ILE A 49 -11.85 0.01 -20.53
N ALA A 50 -10.58 0.03 -20.11
CA ALA A 50 -9.46 0.24 -21.02
C ALA A 50 -9.26 -0.92 -22.00
N ILE A 51 -9.43 -2.17 -21.56
CA ILE A 51 -9.36 -3.35 -22.44
C ILE A 51 -10.46 -3.29 -23.51
N PHE A 52 -11.69 -2.94 -23.13
CA PHE A 52 -12.77 -2.72 -24.10
C PHE A 52 -12.46 -1.56 -25.05
N ALA A 53 -11.96 -0.43 -24.54
CA ALA A 53 -11.65 0.75 -25.34
C ALA A 53 -10.51 0.53 -26.34
N THR A 54 -9.58 -0.38 -26.05
CA THR A 54 -8.43 -0.73 -26.90
C THR A 54 -8.73 -1.85 -27.90
N GLY A 55 -9.90 -2.49 -27.81
CA GLY A 55 -10.27 -3.61 -28.69
C GLY A 55 -9.63 -4.95 -28.31
N GLN A 56 -8.87 -5.01 -27.21
CA GLN A 56 -8.23 -6.25 -26.75
C GLN A 56 -9.19 -7.23 -26.06
N ALA A 57 -10.45 -6.83 -25.86
CA ALA A 57 -11.45 -7.69 -25.21
C ALA A 57 -11.69 -9.01 -25.97
N ASP A 58 -11.72 -8.96 -27.31
CA ASP A 58 -11.94 -10.13 -28.15
C ASP A 58 -10.75 -11.09 -28.07
N GLU A 59 -9.52 -10.56 -28.17
CA GLU A 59 -8.27 -11.34 -28.02
C GLU A 59 -8.20 -12.04 -26.66
N LEU A 60 -8.59 -11.34 -25.59
CA LEU A 60 -8.60 -11.86 -24.23
C LEU A 60 -9.65 -12.97 -24.06
N MET A 61 -10.82 -12.80 -24.66
CA MET A 61 -11.89 -13.79 -24.62
C MET A 61 -11.51 -15.06 -25.39
N ASP A 62 -10.97 -14.90 -26.59
CA ASP A 62 -10.47 -16.01 -27.42
C ASP A 62 -9.35 -16.77 -26.71
N ALA A 63 -8.36 -16.07 -26.17
CA ALA A 63 -7.30 -16.68 -25.38
C ALA A 63 -7.86 -17.42 -24.17
N SER A 64 -8.80 -16.83 -23.42
CA SER A 64 -9.39 -17.48 -22.24
C SER A 64 -10.05 -18.82 -22.58
N MET A 65 -10.75 -18.91 -23.72
CA MET A 65 -11.39 -20.14 -24.18
C MET A 65 -10.39 -21.20 -24.63
N ASN A 66 -9.25 -20.79 -25.20
CA ASN A 66 -8.21 -21.69 -25.69
C ASN A 66 -7.26 -22.15 -24.58
N ILE A 67 -6.96 -21.29 -23.61
CA ILE A 67 -6.15 -21.61 -22.42
C ILE A 67 -6.78 -22.79 -21.67
N TRP A 68 -8.10 -22.74 -21.45
CA TRP A 68 -8.84 -23.81 -20.77
C TRP A 68 -8.80 -25.15 -21.50
N LYS A 69 -8.55 -25.16 -22.81
CA LYS A 69 -8.59 -26.37 -23.65
C LYS A 69 -7.21 -26.96 -23.93
N THR A 70 -6.20 -26.11 -24.12
CA THR A 70 -4.93 -26.53 -24.73
C THR A 70 -3.70 -26.11 -23.92
N PHE A 71 -3.83 -25.21 -22.93
CA PHE A 71 -2.69 -24.64 -22.20
C PHE A 71 -1.53 -24.23 -23.13
N ASN A 72 -1.86 -23.49 -24.20
CA ASN A 72 -0.85 -22.98 -25.12
C ASN A 72 -0.09 -21.81 -24.49
N LYS A 73 1.18 -22.03 -24.14
CA LYS A 73 2.04 -21.02 -23.51
C LYS A 73 2.27 -19.80 -24.41
N GLN A 74 2.25 -19.95 -25.73
CA GLN A 74 2.47 -18.84 -26.65
C GLN A 74 1.31 -17.84 -26.64
N GLU A 75 0.07 -18.35 -26.72
CA GLU A 75 -1.15 -17.51 -26.64
C GLU A 75 -1.24 -16.76 -25.31
N LEU A 76 -0.86 -17.41 -24.20
CA LEU A 76 -0.76 -16.76 -22.89
C LEU A 76 0.22 -15.60 -22.89
N MET A 77 1.37 -15.77 -23.55
CA MET A 77 2.40 -14.74 -23.62
C MET A 77 1.93 -13.56 -24.47
N ASP A 78 1.30 -13.82 -25.61
CA ASP A 78 0.83 -12.77 -26.52
C ASP A 78 -0.24 -11.89 -25.84
N VAL A 79 -1.19 -12.51 -25.13
CA VAL A 79 -2.17 -11.75 -24.32
C VAL A 79 -1.51 -11.02 -23.16
N ALA A 80 -0.54 -11.62 -22.48
CA ALA A 80 0.19 -10.94 -21.41
C ALA A 80 0.91 -9.69 -21.93
N LEU A 81 1.57 -9.77 -23.08
CA LEU A 81 2.25 -8.62 -23.70
C LEU A 81 1.29 -7.49 -24.12
N GLY A 82 0.05 -7.82 -24.50
CA GLY A 82 -0.98 -6.82 -24.81
C GLY A 82 -1.56 -6.14 -23.56
N VAL A 83 -1.89 -6.93 -22.53
CA VAL A 83 -2.72 -6.51 -21.39
C VAL A 83 -1.88 -5.94 -20.24
N VAL A 84 -0.73 -6.57 -19.94
CA VAL A 84 0.11 -6.19 -18.79
C VAL A 84 0.57 -4.73 -18.85
N PRO A 85 1.02 -4.19 -20.00
CA PRO A 85 1.40 -2.77 -20.08
C PRO A 85 0.24 -1.83 -19.76
N ILE A 86 -0.95 -2.11 -20.30
CA ILE A 86 -2.16 -1.30 -20.07
C ILE A 86 -2.54 -1.34 -18.59
N ALA A 87 -2.64 -2.54 -18.02
CA ALA A 87 -2.98 -2.74 -16.62
C ALA A 87 -1.96 -2.08 -15.68
N GLY A 88 -0.67 -2.22 -15.98
CA GLY A 88 0.41 -1.64 -15.18
C GLY A 88 0.38 -0.11 -15.19
N VAL A 89 0.22 0.51 -16.35
CA VAL A 89 0.12 1.98 -16.47
C VAL A 89 -1.09 2.51 -15.71
N ILE A 90 -2.27 1.89 -15.89
CA ILE A 90 -3.50 2.30 -15.17
C ILE A 90 -3.31 2.18 -13.66
N THR A 91 -2.71 1.09 -13.19
CA THR A 91 -2.45 0.86 -11.76
C THR A 91 -1.53 1.92 -11.17
N LEU A 92 -0.44 2.25 -11.86
CA LEU A 92 0.49 3.31 -11.44
C LEU A 92 -0.20 4.69 -11.44
N LEU A 93 -0.94 5.02 -12.51
CA LEU A 93 -1.67 6.28 -12.58
C LEU A 93 -2.71 6.41 -11.47
N TYR A 94 -3.46 5.34 -11.17
CA TYR A 94 -4.44 5.34 -10.09
C TYR A 94 -3.78 5.59 -8.72
N PHE A 95 -2.72 4.84 -8.41
CA PHE A 95 -2.02 4.99 -7.13
C PHE A 95 -1.14 6.24 -7.05
N SER A 96 -0.95 7.00 -8.15
CA SER A 96 -0.26 8.29 -8.10
C SER A 96 -0.95 9.29 -7.16
N SER A 97 -2.25 9.12 -6.89
CA SER A 97 -2.96 9.84 -5.82
C SER A 97 -2.30 9.69 -4.44
N GLU A 98 -1.69 8.54 -4.13
CA GLU A 98 -0.94 8.34 -2.88
C GLU A 98 0.32 9.22 -2.82
N LEU A 99 0.93 9.52 -3.98
CA LEU A 99 2.13 10.34 -4.06
C LEU A 99 1.83 11.82 -3.77
N PHE A 100 0.70 12.33 -4.30
CA PHE A 100 0.35 13.75 -4.20
C PHE A 100 -0.54 14.07 -3.00
N LEU A 101 -1.46 13.18 -2.64
CA LEU A 101 -2.48 13.41 -1.60
C LEU A 101 -2.21 12.65 -0.30
N GLY A 102 -1.20 11.77 -0.30
CA GLY A 102 -0.95 10.87 0.81
C GLY A 102 -2.06 9.84 1.02
N ALA A 103 -2.96 9.64 0.05
CA ALA A 103 -4.06 8.68 0.15
C ALA A 103 -4.53 8.27 -1.25
N SER A 104 -4.89 6.99 -1.41
CA SER A 104 -5.65 6.50 -2.56
C SER A 104 -7.12 6.86 -2.42
N LEU A 105 -7.90 6.72 -3.48
CA LEU A 105 -9.34 6.99 -3.42
C LEU A 105 -10.05 6.10 -2.39
N GLY A 106 -9.73 4.80 -2.31
CA GLY A 106 -10.29 3.91 -1.29
C GLY A 106 -9.90 4.30 0.14
N LYS A 107 -8.67 4.80 0.35
CA LYS A 107 -8.25 5.36 1.64
C LYS A 107 -9.00 6.64 2.00
N LEU A 108 -9.22 7.53 1.03
CA LEU A 108 -10.00 8.75 1.22
C LEU A 108 -11.45 8.44 1.60
N LEU A 109 -12.07 7.45 0.96
CA LEU A 109 -13.43 7.00 1.29
C LEU A 109 -13.56 6.47 2.73
N LEU A 110 -12.48 5.92 3.28
CA LEU A 110 -12.42 5.46 4.66
C LEU A 110 -11.82 6.49 5.62
N SER A 111 -11.60 7.74 5.20
CA SER A 111 -11.01 8.80 6.02
C SER A 111 -9.70 8.38 6.70
N ILE A 112 -8.85 7.68 5.95
CA ILE A 112 -7.50 7.32 6.39
C ILE A 112 -6.47 7.92 5.43
N ARG A 113 -5.32 8.33 5.97
CA ARG A 113 -4.26 8.99 5.20
C ARG A 113 -2.88 8.56 5.68
N ILE A 114 -1.91 8.61 4.77
CA ILE A 114 -0.51 8.33 5.03
C ILE A 114 0.12 9.55 5.71
N GLY A 115 0.69 9.32 6.89
CA GLY A 115 1.50 10.28 7.62
C GLY A 115 2.94 9.77 7.76
N SER A 116 3.82 10.66 8.21
CA SER A 116 5.13 10.30 8.70
C SER A 116 4.99 9.61 10.07
N ASP A 117 6.03 8.90 10.52
CA ASP A 117 6.00 8.13 11.78
C ASP A 117 5.63 8.96 13.03
N ASP A 118 5.86 10.26 12.95
CA ASP A 118 5.61 11.32 13.93
C ASP A 118 4.21 11.95 13.85
N ARG A 119 3.28 11.37 13.07
CA ARG A 119 1.89 11.85 12.86
C ARG A 119 1.73 13.16 12.09
N TYR A 120 2.82 13.74 11.59
CA TYR A 120 2.75 14.85 10.67
C TYR A 120 2.47 14.36 9.23
N PRO A 121 1.94 15.23 8.35
CA PRO A 121 1.85 14.94 6.92
C PRO A 121 3.21 14.49 6.37
N ALA A 122 3.23 13.36 5.67
CA ALA A 122 4.47 12.83 5.11
C ALA A 122 5.00 13.74 4.00
N PRO A 123 6.30 14.09 3.99
CA PRO A 123 6.90 14.81 2.88
C PRO A 123 6.89 13.94 1.62
N PHE A 124 6.91 14.61 0.47
CA PHE A 124 6.86 13.97 -0.85
C PHE A 124 7.90 12.85 -1.03
N THR A 125 9.12 13.02 -0.51
CA THR A 125 10.19 12.01 -0.61
C THR A 125 9.82 10.68 0.06
N LYS A 126 9.18 10.73 1.23
CA LYS A 126 8.71 9.54 1.94
C LYS A 126 7.54 8.89 1.20
N LEU A 127 6.60 9.70 0.69
CA LEU A 127 5.48 9.21 -0.12
C LEU A 127 5.96 8.54 -1.42
N PHE A 128 6.96 9.12 -2.07
CA PHE A 128 7.57 8.55 -3.28
C PHE A 128 8.25 7.22 -3.01
N ALA A 129 9.09 7.14 -1.98
CA ALA A 129 9.73 5.88 -1.59
C ALA A 129 8.69 4.79 -1.29
N ARG A 130 7.65 5.13 -0.52
CA ARG A 130 6.53 4.21 -0.22
C ARG A 130 5.80 3.77 -1.49
N TYR A 131 5.51 4.70 -2.40
CA TYR A 131 4.80 4.43 -3.65
C TYR A 131 5.56 3.45 -4.54
N ILE A 132 6.88 3.63 -4.71
CA ILE A 132 7.73 2.73 -5.49
C ILE A 132 7.81 1.34 -4.83
N LEU A 133 8.04 1.27 -3.51
CA LEU A 133 8.11 0.00 -2.79
C LEU A 133 6.80 -0.79 -2.87
N LYS A 134 5.66 -0.09 -2.75
CA LYS A 134 4.33 -0.70 -2.83
C LYS A 134 4.02 -1.28 -4.20
N ASN A 135 4.45 -0.59 -5.27
CA ASN A 135 4.17 -0.95 -6.66
C ASN A 135 5.39 -1.59 -7.36
N ILE A 136 6.34 -2.13 -6.59
CA ILE A 136 7.61 -2.62 -7.15
C ILE A 136 7.38 -3.74 -8.17
N GLY A 137 6.44 -4.65 -7.93
CA GLY A 137 6.10 -5.71 -8.88
C GLY A 137 5.56 -5.15 -10.20
N VAL A 138 4.70 -4.14 -10.14
CA VAL A 138 4.14 -3.49 -11.34
C VAL A 138 5.23 -2.77 -12.13
N VAL A 139 6.15 -2.07 -11.45
CA VAL A 139 7.28 -1.41 -12.09
C VAL A 139 8.16 -2.44 -12.81
N PHE A 140 8.48 -3.56 -12.15
CA PHE A 140 9.27 -4.63 -12.75
C PHE A 140 8.54 -5.32 -13.90
N ALA A 141 7.23 -5.58 -13.79
CA ALA A 141 6.44 -6.18 -14.86
C ALA A 141 6.39 -5.29 -16.10
N LEU A 142 6.31 -3.97 -15.94
CA LEU A 142 6.40 -3.04 -17.08
C LEU A 142 7.78 -3.09 -17.73
N ILE A 143 8.86 -3.09 -16.95
CA ILE A 143 10.23 -3.21 -17.47
C ILE A 143 10.44 -4.57 -18.16
N GLY A 144 9.97 -5.65 -17.55
CA GLY A 144 10.05 -7.00 -18.08
C GLY A 144 9.29 -7.15 -19.39
N SER A 145 8.08 -6.59 -19.49
CA SER A 145 7.33 -6.54 -20.75
C SER A 145 8.04 -5.74 -21.86
N ALA A 146 8.75 -4.65 -21.49
CA ALA A 146 9.43 -3.80 -22.45
C ALA A 146 10.74 -4.42 -22.98
N VAL A 147 11.47 -5.14 -22.13
CA VAL A 147 12.78 -5.74 -22.49
C VAL A 147 12.66 -7.24 -22.83
N SER A 148 11.51 -7.86 -22.55
CA SER A 148 11.24 -9.30 -22.73
C SER A 148 12.21 -10.21 -21.96
N ILE A 149 12.60 -9.82 -20.73
CA ILE A 149 13.52 -10.59 -19.87
C ILE A 149 12.75 -11.22 -18.71
N LEU A 150 12.56 -12.54 -18.78
CA LEU A 150 11.84 -13.34 -17.77
C LEU A 150 12.43 -13.22 -16.35
N VAL A 151 13.74 -13.03 -16.23
CA VAL A 151 14.41 -12.89 -14.92
C VAL A 151 13.96 -11.62 -14.19
N ILE A 152 13.61 -10.55 -14.90
CA ILE A 152 13.12 -9.30 -14.32
C ILE A 152 11.73 -9.53 -13.72
N ASP A 153 10.85 -10.22 -14.44
CA ASP A 153 9.50 -10.54 -13.95
C ASP A 153 9.55 -11.40 -12.69
N LEU A 154 10.38 -12.45 -12.68
CA LEU A 154 10.56 -13.32 -11.51
C LEU A 154 11.03 -12.53 -10.28
N ALA A 155 11.97 -11.59 -10.46
CA ALA A 155 12.45 -10.74 -9.39
C ALA A 155 11.36 -9.78 -8.90
N GLY A 156 10.58 -9.20 -9.82
CA GLY A 156 9.45 -8.34 -9.52
C GLY A 156 8.38 -9.05 -8.70
N ASP A 157 7.98 -10.24 -9.12
CA ASP A 157 7.00 -11.08 -8.42
C ASP A 157 7.48 -11.47 -7.02
N PHE A 158 8.75 -11.85 -6.89
CA PHE A 158 9.34 -12.17 -5.60
C PHE A 158 9.33 -10.96 -4.65
N LEU A 159 9.74 -9.78 -5.12
CA LEU A 159 9.71 -8.55 -4.32
C LEU A 159 8.27 -8.17 -3.94
N GLN A 160 7.33 -8.27 -4.88
CA GLN A 160 5.91 -8.00 -4.61
C GLN A 160 5.34 -8.96 -3.56
N PHE A 161 5.70 -10.24 -3.64
CA PHE A 161 5.33 -11.25 -2.65
C PHE A 161 5.86 -10.89 -1.26
N VAL A 162 7.13 -10.48 -1.14
CA VAL A 162 7.71 -9.99 0.12
C VAL A 162 6.92 -8.82 0.68
N ILE A 163 6.47 -7.89 -0.17
CA ILE A 163 5.65 -6.74 0.25
C ILE A 163 4.27 -7.19 0.74
N TYR A 164 3.63 -8.17 0.10
CA TYR A 164 2.35 -8.72 0.54
C TYR A 164 2.47 -9.47 1.87
N ILE A 165 3.50 -10.29 2.06
CA ILE A 165 3.77 -10.90 3.37
C ILE A 165 4.05 -9.82 4.42
N GLY A 166 4.85 -8.82 4.06
CA GLY A 166 5.15 -7.67 4.90
C GLY A 166 3.93 -6.81 5.26
N PHE A 167 2.82 -6.90 4.53
CA PHE A 167 1.57 -6.24 4.90
C PHE A 167 0.95 -6.86 6.17
N LEU A 168 1.18 -8.15 6.44
CA LEU A 168 0.70 -8.82 7.65
C LEU A 168 1.29 -8.23 8.93
N PHE A 169 2.43 -7.53 8.85
CA PHE A 169 3.04 -6.85 10.01
C PHE A 169 2.15 -5.74 10.57
N THR A 170 1.16 -5.27 9.80
CA THR A 170 0.15 -4.32 10.28
C THR A 170 -0.81 -4.90 11.32
N ILE A 171 -0.82 -6.22 11.53
CA ILE A 171 -1.58 -6.87 12.62
C ILE A 171 -0.88 -6.68 13.98
N GLY A 172 0.44 -6.46 13.97
CA GLY A 172 1.22 -6.25 15.18
C GLY A 172 0.93 -4.90 15.85
N ARG A 173 1.39 -4.74 17.09
CA ARG A 173 1.18 -3.54 17.93
C ARG A 173 1.60 -2.22 17.27
N ARG A 174 2.59 -2.24 16.38
CA ARG A 174 3.06 -1.04 15.64
C ARG A 174 2.13 -0.61 14.50
N SER A 175 1.19 -1.47 14.09
CA SER A 175 0.27 -1.26 12.97
C SER A 175 0.97 -0.71 11.72
N GLN A 176 2.10 -1.30 11.31
CA GLN A 176 2.90 -0.85 10.16
C GLN A 176 3.26 -2.00 9.24
N GLY A 177 3.11 -1.79 7.93
CA GLY A 177 3.56 -2.74 6.92
C GLY A 177 5.07 -2.63 6.70
N PHE A 178 5.65 -3.64 6.05
CA PHE A 178 7.07 -3.62 5.73
C PHE A 178 7.48 -2.41 4.86
N HIS A 179 6.68 -2.07 3.84
CA HIS A 179 6.90 -0.90 2.99
C HIS A 179 6.72 0.43 3.74
N ASP A 180 5.84 0.46 4.75
CA ASP A 180 5.62 1.61 5.63
C ASP A 180 6.86 1.86 6.50
N MET A 181 7.41 0.78 7.08
CA MET A 181 8.61 0.83 7.90
C MET A 181 9.85 1.28 7.09
N LEU A 182 10.02 0.77 5.87
CA LEU A 182 11.11 1.18 4.98
C LEU A 182 11.04 2.65 4.55
N SER A 183 9.83 3.21 4.48
CA SER A 183 9.59 4.60 4.07
C SER A 183 9.47 5.57 5.26
N ALA A 184 9.58 5.08 6.50
CA ALA A 184 9.33 5.85 7.72
C ALA A 184 7.96 6.57 7.70
N THR A 185 6.93 5.82 7.28
CA THR A 185 5.53 6.29 7.21
C THR A 185 4.59 5.36 7.99
N ALA A 186 3.42 5.86 8.34
CA ALA A 186 2.32 5.06 8.88
C ALA A 186 0.98 5.55 8.31
N VAL A 187 -0.10 4.80 8.54
CA VAL A 187 -1.45 5.20 8.15
C VAL A 187 -2.21 5.60 9.42
N TYR A 188 -2.78 6.78 9.38
CA TYR A 188 -3.51 7.41 10.47
C TYR A 188 -4.94 7.73 10.03
N TYR A 189 -5.82 7.96 11.00
CA TYR A 189 -7.11 8.57 10.70
C TYR A 189 -6.88 10.02 10.26
N THR A 190 -7.63 10.50 9.27
CA THR A 190 -7.40 11.85 8.72
C THR A 190 -7.53 12.95 9.77
N ASN A 191 -8.41 12.77 10.76
CA ASN A 191 -8.61 13.69 11.88
C ASN A 191 -7.55 13.58 12.99
N GLU A 192 -6.71 12.56 12.97
CA GLU A 192 -5.64 12.35 13.97
C GLU A 192 -4.26 12.77 13.47
N LEU A 193 -4.15 13.19 12.21
CA LEU A 193 -2.93 13.80 11.68
C LEU A 193 -2.76 15.20 12.24
N ILE A 194 -1.56 15.49 12.74
CA ILE A 194 -1.20 16.80 13.24
C ILE A 194 -0.93 17.70 12.03
N ASP A 195 -1.96 18.42 11.59
CA ASP A 195 -1.83 19.41 10.53
C ASP A 195 -1.40 20.75 11.15
N ASN A 196 -0.33 21.35 10.61
CA ASN A 196 0.22 22.62 11.11
C ASN A 196 -0.81 23.77 11.05
N ASN A 197 -1.87 23.62 10.26
CA ASN A 197 -2.95 24.59 10.14
C ASN A 197 -3.92 24.58 11.34
N ASN A 198 -4.01 23.49 12.10
CA ASN A 198 -4.94 23.37 13.24
C ASN A 198 -4.36 23.89 14.56
N ILE A 199 -3.06 24.21 14.62
CA ILE A 199 -2.39 24.73 15.82
C ILE A 199 -2.79 26.21 16.08
N ASN A 200 -3.37 26.89 15.09
CA ASN A 200 -3.75 28.30 15.18
C ASN A 200 -5.26 28.54 15.45
N GLN A 201 -6.01 27.52 15.85
CA GLN A 201 -7.46 27.62 16.11
C GLN A 201 -7.88 27.34 17.56
N GLU A 202 -6.94 27.20 18.49
CA GLU A 202 -7.20 27.16 19.93
C GLU A 202 -6.76 28.47 20.62
#